data_AF-A0A3D1RJH0-F1
#
_entry.id   AF-A0A3D1RJH0-F1
#
_cell.length_a   1.000
_cell.length_b   1.000
_cell.length_c   1.000
_cell.angle_alpha   90.00
_cell.angle_beta   90.00
_cell.angle_gamma   90.00
#
_symmetry.space_group_name_H-M   'P 1'
#
loop_
_entity.id
_entity.type
_entity.pdbx_description
1 polymer ?
#
loop_
_entity_poly.entity_id
_entity_poly.type
_entity_poly.pdbx_seq_one_letter_code
_entity_poly.pdbx_strand_id
1 'polypeptide(L)' 'KNQIRVHMKDIGHSIAGDKKYGAATNPIGRLGLHAHILALNHPTSGELMRFETEIPRKFSRLLN' A
#
# COMPACT_ATOMS: atom_id res chain seq x y z
N LYS A 1 -8.75 4.56 -10.85
CA LYS A 1 -8.71 4.85 -9.39
C LYS A 1 -8.78 3.54 -8.62
N ASN A 2 -7.99 3.33 -7.55
CA ASN A 2 -7.92 2.07 -6.76
C ASN A 2 -7.34 0.82 -7.47
N GLN A 3 -6.44 0.98 -8.45
CA GLN A 3 -5.93 -0.12 -9.29
C GLN A 3 -5.43 -1.33 -8.48
N ILE A 4 -4.52 -1.12 -7.51
CA ILE A 4 -4.00 -2.20 -6.66
C ILE A 4 -5.14 -2.91 -5.92
N ARG A 5 -6.08 -2.17 -5.35
CA ARG A 5 -7.21 -2.72 -4.57
C ARG A 5 -8.15 -3.57 -5.44
N VAL A 6 -8.42 -3.10 -6.66
CA VAL A 6 -9.26 -3.82 -7.64
C VAL A 6 -8.57 -5.10 -8.08
N HIS A 7 -7.31 -5.02 -8.53
CA HIS A 7 -6.58 -6.19 -9.00
C HIS A 7 -6.43 -7.27 -7.92
N MET A 8 -6.12 -6.86 -6.68
CA MET A 8 -6.01 -7.80 -5.56
C MET A 8 -7.34 -8.51 -5.27
N LYS A 9 -8.48 -7.81 -5.40
CA LYS A 9 -9.80 -8.43 -5.31
C LYS A 9 -10.04 -9.41 -6.47
N ASP A 10 -9.72 -9.00 -7.70
CA ASP A 10 -10.02 -9.77 -8.91
C ASP A 10 -9.28 -11.12 -8.93
N ILE A 11 -8.10 -11.20 -8.30
CA ILE A 11 -7.36 -12.46 -8.09
C ILE A 11 -7.77 -13.22 -6.82
N GLY A 12 -8.83 -12.80 -6.12
CA GLY A 12 -9.34 -13.47 -4.92
C GLY A 12 -8.62 -13.14 -3.60
N HIS A 13 -7.69 -12.18 -3.61
CA HIS A 13 -6.84 -11.83 -2.46
C HIS A 13 -7.03 -10.36 -2.04
N SER A 14 -8.26 -9.97 -1.70
CA SER A 14 -8.57 -8.61 -1.28
C SER A 14 -7.67 -8.11 -0.13
N ILE A 15 -7.22 -6.85 -0.24
CA ILE A 15 -6.30 -6.23 0.73
C ILE A 15 -6.94 -6.17 2.12
N ALA A 16 -6.20 -6.56 3.17
CA ALA A 16 -6.67 -6.48 4.55
C ALA A 16 -7.19 -5.09 4.92
N GLY A 17 -8.34 -5.03 5.60
CA GLY A 17 -9.02 -3.77 5.96
C GLY A 17 -9.75 -3.07 4.81
N ASP A 18 -9.74 -3.63 3.59
CA ASP A 18 -10.46 -3.07 2.45
C ASP A 18 -11.93 -3.50 2.37
N LYS A 19 -12.77 -2.92 3.23
CA LYS A 19 -14.21 -3.23 3.27
C LYS A 19 -14.92 -3.01 1.92
N LYS A 20 -14.46 -2.05 1.09
CA LYS A 20 -15.06 -1.76 -0.22
C LYS A 20 -14.81 -2.88 -1.23
N TYR A 21 -13.67 -3.54 -1.15
CA TYR A 21 -13.26 -4.58 -2.10
C TYR A 21 -13.28 -5.99 -1.50
N GLY A 22 -14.03 -6.20 -0.41
CA GLY A 22 -14.38 -7.55 0.07
C GLY A 22 -13.43 -8.14 1.10
N ALA A 23 -12.61 -7.33 1.77
CA ALA A 23 -11.77 -7.83 2.87
C ALA A 23 -12.64 -8.37 4.02
N ALA A 24 -12.43 -9.63 4.40
CA ALA A 24 -13.13 -10.25 5.53
C ALA A 24 -12.59 -9.81 6.89
N THR A 25 -11.33 -9.39 6.95
CA THR A 25 -10.64 -9.02 8.20
C THR A 25 -10.10 -7.59 8.14
N ASN A 26 -9.91 -6.99 9.31
CA ASN A 26 -9.30 -5.66 9.46
C ASN A 26 -8.32 -5.63 10.65
N PRO A 27 -7.24 -6.44 10.63
CA PRO A 27 -6.33 -6.56 11.77
C PRO A 27 -5.51 -5.28 12.05
N ILE A 28 -5.36 -4.39 11.05
CA ILE A 28 -4.59 -3.14 11.16
C ILE A 28 -5.50 -1.96 11.61
N GLY A 29 -6.82 -2.12 11.55
CA GLY A 29 -7.79 -1.04 11.80
C GLY A 29 -7.78 0.05 10.71
N ARG A 30 -7.15 -0.21 9.57
CA ARG A 30 -7.08 0.64 8.38
C ARG A 30 -6.77 -0.23 7.16
N LEU A 31 -6.84 0.37 5.97
CA LEU A 31 -6.37 -0.27 4.75
C LEU A 31 -4.90 -0.69 4.89
N GLY A 32 -4.64 -1.99 4.68
CA GLY A 32 -3.32 -2.62 4.62
C GLY A 32 -2.55 -2.31 3.34
N LEU A 33 -2.55 -1.04 2.94
CA LEU A 33 -1.83 -0.53 1.78
C LEU A 33 -1.03 0.71 2.20
N HIS A 34 0.26 0.71 1.89
CA HIS A 34 1.21 1.76 2.23
C HIS A 34 2.20 1.97 1.08
N ALA A 35 2.36 3.22 0.64
CA ALA A 35 3.38 3.58 -0.33
C ALA A 35 4.70 3.79 0.41
N HIS A 36 5.60 2.80 0.31
CA HIS A 36 6.88 2.79 1.01
C HIS A 36 7.96 3.61 0.30
N ILE A 37 7.95 3.58 -1.03
CA ILE A 37 8.96 4.21 -1.89
C ILE A 37 8.25 5.05 -2.95
N LEU A 38 8.77 6.25 -3.18
CA LEU A 38 8.48 7.06 -4.36
C LEU A 38 9.81 7.40 -5.05
N ALA A 39 9.94 7.04 -6.32
CA ALA A 39 11.10 7.37 -7.13
C ALA A 39 10.66 8.02 -8.44
N LEU A 40 11.32 9.11 -8.82
CA LEU A 40 11.03 9.88 -10.02
C LEU A 40 12.25 10.70 -10.44
N ASN A 41 12.35 10.99 -11.74
CA ASN A 41 13.32 11.98 -12.22
C ASN A 41 12.77 13.37 -11.93
N HIS A 42 13.58 14.22 -11.30
CA HIS A 42 13.20 15.60 -11.01
C HIS A 42 12.78 16.29 -12.32
N PRO A 43 11.59 16.92 -12.38
CA PRO A 43 11.02 17.40 -13.63
C PRO A 43 11.87 18.48 -14.33
N THR A 44 12.64 19.25 -13.56
CA THR A 44 13.55 20.28 -14.08
C THR A 44 15.01 19.80 -14.23
N SER A 45 15.64 19.30 -13.17
CA SER A 45 17.06 18.89 -13.22
C SER A 45 17.31 17.53 -13.87
N GLY A 46 16.29 16.67 -14.01
CA GLY A 46 16.43 15.31 -14.52
C GLY A 46 17.07 14.32 -13.53
N GLU A 47 17.50 14.79 -12.36
CA GLU A 47 18.15 13.95 -11.36
C GLU A 47 17.20 12.92 -10.78
N LEU A 48 17.68 11.70 -10.55
CA LEU A 48 16.89 10.66 -9.91
C LEU A 48 16.67 11.00 -8.43
N MET A 49 15.41 11.23 -8.07
CA MET A 49 14.98 11.43 -6.69
C MET A 49 14.34 10.15 -6.17
N ARG A 50 14.68 9.79 -4.93
CA ARG A 50 14.13 8.63 -4.23
C ARG A 50 13.75 9.04 -2.81
N PHE A 51 12.49 8.80 -2.46
CA PHE A 51 11.91 9.09 -1.15
C PHE A 51 11.43 7.79 -0.51
N GLU A 52 11.67 7.66 0.80
CA GLU A 52 11.37 6.46 1.58
C GLU A 52 10.68 6.82 2.87
N THR A 53 9.76 5.96 3.30
CA THR A 53 9.16 6.05 4.64
C THR A 53 9.24 4.72 5.34
N GLU A 54 9.48 4.71 6.64
CA GLU A 54 9.45 3.48 7.43
C GLU A 54 8.10 2.75 7.34
N ILE A 55 8.13 1.42 7.47
CA ILE A 55 6.91 0.63 7.56
C ILE A 55 6.11 1.10 8.79
N PRO A 56 4.82 1.46 8.66
CA PRO A 56 4.05 1.94 9.78
C PRO A 56 3.95 0.87 10.88
N ARG A 57 4.17 1.24 12.15
CA ARG A 57 4.16 0.32 13.31
C ARG A 57 2.96 -0.63 13.37
N LYS A 58 1.80 -0.23 12.84
CA LYS A 58 0.60 -1.08 12.78
C LYS A 58 0.74 -2.28 11.83
N PHE A 59 1.55 -2.17 10.79
CA PHE A 59 1.85 -3.26 9.84
C PHE A 59 2.87 -4.24 10.43
N SER A 60 3.88 -3.73 11.14
CA SER A 60 4.94 -4.56 11.75
C SER A 60 4.39 -5.62 12.72
N ARG A 61 3.24 -5.37 13.34
CA ARG A 61 2.57 -6.34 14.24
C ARG A 61 2.04 -7.60 13.54
N LEU A 62 1.97 -7.59 12.20
CA LEU A 62 1.46 -8.71 11.40
C LEU A 62 2.53 -9.51 10.67
N LEU A 63 3.78 -9.05 10.71
CA LEU A 63 4.90 -9.64 9.97
C LEU A 63 5.77 -10.56 10.85
N ASN A 64 5.31 -10.86 12.07
CA ASN A 64 5.98 -11.70 13.06
C ASN A 64 5.22 -13.01 13.27
#